data_AF-A0A7Y4R0Y1-F1
#
_entry.id   AF-A0A7Y4R0Y1-F1
#
_cell.length_a   1.000
_cell.length_b   1.000
_cell.length_c   1.000
_cell.angle_alpha   90.00
_cell.angle_beta   90.00
_cell.angle_gamma   90.00
#
_symmetry.space_group_name_H-M   'P 1'
#
loop_
_entity.id
_entity.type
_entity.pdbx_description
1 polymer ?
#
loop_
_entity_poly.entity_id
_entity_poly.type
_entity_poly.pdbx_seq_one_letter_code
_entity_poly.pdbx_strand_id
1 'polypeptide(L)'
;MRKLYLLWPKFYYSFPLQLLFNNIRRNIVLMLCWILLFAMMTGNFGKYLGIPYLFLDPEYLNHVSFTSFFWMGLLSAGFAMAFHITCYISDGHRFSFVGTLPRPFGNS
;
A
#
# COMPACT_ATOMS: atom_id res chain seq x y z
N MET A 1 3.59 25.10 -26.37
CA MET A 1 3.96 23.76 -25.86
C MET A 1 5.35 23.73 -25.18
N ARG A 2 5.78 24.81 -24.49
CA ARG A 2 7.10 24.94 -23.82
C ARG A 2 7.06 24.80 -22.29
N LYS A 3 5.91 24.47 -21.67
CA LYS A 3 5.81 24.35 -20.20
C LYS A 3 5.89 22.91 -19.68
N LEU A 4 5.61 21.91 -20.53
CA LEU A 4 5.57 20.49 -20.12
C LEU A 4 6.92 19.95 -19.64
N TYR A 5 8.03 20.35 -20.29
CA TYR A 5 9.37 19.91 -19.88
C TYR A 5 9.81 20.49 -18.52
N LEU A 6 9.22 21.60 -18.06
CA LEU A 6 9.52 22.19 -16.75
C LEU A 6 8.75 21.52 -15.60
N LEU A 7 7.66 20.81 -15.91
CA LEU A 7 6.84 20.10 -14.93
C LEU A 7 7.38 18.70 -14.65
N TRP A 8 8.05 18.08 -15.62
CA TRP A 8 8.64 16.73 -15.49
C TRP A 8 9.64 16.60 -14.32
N PRO A 9 10.61 17.54 -14.13
CA PRO A 9 11.50 17.49 -12.99
C PRO A 9 10.75 17.71 -11.68
N LYS A 10 9.79 18.65 -11.65
CA LYS A 10 8.99 18.92 -10.45
C LYS A 10 8.20 17.70 -10.01
N PHE A 11 7.62 16.95 -10.96
CA PHE A 11 6.94 15.70 -10.69
C PHE A 11 7.93 14.66 -10.14
N TYR A 12 9.03 14.38 -10.83
CA TYR A 12 9.99 13.37 -10.39
C TYR A 12 10.64 13.67 -9.03
N TYR A 13 10.95 14.93 -8.75
CA TYR A 13 11.51 15.38 -7.47
C TYR A 13 10.43 15.75 -6.43
N SER A 14 9.16 15.43 -6.69
CA SER A 14 8.11 15.61 -5.69
C SER A 14 8.34 14.66 -4.52
N PHE A 15 8.22 15.19 -3.30
CA PHE A 15 8.32 14.44 -2.06
C PHE A 15 7.54 13.10 -2.03
N PRO A 16 6.25 13.01 -2.45
CA PRO A 16 5.52 11.74 -2.46
C PRO A 16 6.13 10.67 -3.37
N LEU A 17 6.67 11.08 -4.53
CA LEU A 17 7.30 10.15 -5.47
C LEU A 17 8.65 9.66 -4.93
N GLN A 18 9.44 10.56 -4.35
CA GLN A 18 10.69 10.18 -3.67
C GLN A 18 10.43 9.22 -2.51
N LEU A 19 9.37 9.44 -1.73
CA LEU A 19 8.95 8.56 -0.64
C LEU A 19 8.55 7.17 -1.16
N LEU A 20 7.80 7.11 -2.27
CA LEU A 20 7.39 5.85 -2.90
C LEU A 20 8.60 5.05 -3.42
N PHE A 21 9.51 5.70 -4.15
CA PHE A 21 10.73 5.04 -4.62
C PHE A 21 11.63 4.58 -3.46
N ASN A 22 11.71 5.37 -2.41
CA ASN A 22 12.42 5.00 -1.19
C ASN A 22 11.82 3.75 -0.55
N ASN A 23 10.49 3.70 -0.43
CA ASN A 23 9.76 2.55 0.12
C ASN A 23 10.01 1.27 -0.71
N ILE A 24 9.99 1.38 -2.04
CA ILE A 24 10.29 0.25 -2.93
C ILE A 24 11.71 -0.29 -2.70
N ARG A 25 12.71 0.59 -2.53
CA ARG A 25 14.10 0.15 -2.37
C ARG A 25 14.42 -0.43 -0.99
N ARG A 26 13.80 0.09 0.08
CA ARG A 26 14.11 -0.33 1.46
C ARG A 26 13.17 -1.38 2.02
N ASN A 27 11.90 -1.33 1.66
CA ASN A 27 10.87 -2.22 2.19
C ASN A 27 10.46 -3.27 1.14
N ILE A 28 11.44 -3.87 0.45
CA ILE A 28 11.22 -4.85 -0.62
C ILE A 28 10.36 -6.02 -0.11
N VAL A 29 10.65 -6.54 1.09
CA VAL A 29 9.89 -7.65 1.68
C VAL A 29 8.42 -7.28 1.90
N LEU A 30 8.14 -6.08 2.43
CA LEU A 30 6.77 -5.61 2.63
C LEU A 30 6.03 -5.38 1.30
N MET A 31 6.74 -4.90 0.28
CA MET A 31 6.20 -4.74 -1.07
C MET A 31 5.90 -6.10 -1.73
N LEU A 32 6.70 -7.14 -1.46
CA LEU A 32 6.41 -8.49 -1.93
C LEU A 32 5.09 -9.03 -1.37
N CYS A 33 4.75 -8.73 -0.12
CA CYS A 33 3.45 -9.08 0.46
C CYS A 33 2.28 -8.49 -0.34
N TRP A 34 2.40 -7.22 -0.76
CA TRP A 34 1.39 -6.58 -1.61
C TRP A 34 1.32 -7.22 -3.01
N ILE A 35 2.46 -7.48 -3.63
CA ILE A 35 2.52 -8.11 -4.96
C ILE A 35 1.84 -9.49 -4.91
N LEU A 36 2.12 -10.28 -3.87
CA LEU A 36 1.53 -11.60 -3.68
C LEU A 36 0.01 -11.53 -3.47
N LEU A 37 -0.48 -10.56 -2.67
CA LEU A 37 -1.91 -10.32 -2.52
C LEU A 37 -2.59 -9.96 -3.85
N PHE A 38 -2.01 -9.04 -4.62
CA PHE A 38 -2.55 -8.69 -5.93
C PHE A 38 -2.51 -9.88 -6.91
N ALA A 39 -1.44 -10.67 -6.90
CA ALA A 39 -1.34 -11.86 -7.73
C ALA A 39 -2.43 -12.90 -7.40
N MET A 40 -2.76 -13.06 -6.12
CA MET A 40 -3.88 -13.91 -5.65
C MET A 40 -5.22 -13.35 -6.12
N MET A 41 -5.46 -12.05 -5.97
CA MET A 41 -6.73 -11.42 -6.38
C MET A 41 -6.95 -11.43 -7.90
N THR A 42 -5.90 -11.19 -8.70
CA THR A 42 -5.99 -11.22 -10.17
C THR A 42 -6.09 -12.64 -10.73
N GLY A 43 -5.90 -13.68 -9.90
CA GLY A 43 -5.89 -15.07 -10.36
C GLY A 43 -4.63 -15.47 -11.13
N ASN A 44 -3.59 -14.64 -11.08
CA ASN A 44 -2.25 -15.00 -11.58
C ASN A 44 -1.55 -16.00 -10.67
N PHE A 45 -2.04 -16.18 -9.44
CA PHE A 45 -1.55 -17.15 -8.47
C PHE A 45 -2.71 -17.92 -7.83
N GLY A 46 -2.59 -19.25 -7.74
CA GLY A 46 -3.53 -20.07 -6.97
C GLY A 46 -4.95 -20.22 -7.56
N LYS A 47 -5.16 -19.89 -8.84
CA LYS A 47 -6.47 -19.99 -9.50
C LYS A 47 -7.10 -21.40 -9.41
N TYR A 48 -6.30 -22.44 -9.64
CA TYR A 48 -6.76 -23.84 -9.55
C TYR A 48 -7.14 -24.27 -8.12
N LEU A 49 -6.60 -23.59 -7.11
CA LEU A 49 -6.90 -23.83 -5.70
C LEU A 49 -8.10 -22.99 -5.21
N GLY A 50 -8.70 -22.19 -6.10
CA GLY A 50 -9.80 -21.30 -5.73
C GLY A 50 -9.39 -20.11 -4.86
N ILE A 51 -8.09 -19.81 -4.72
CA ILE A 51 -7.60 -18.70 -3.88
C ILE A 51 -8.28 -17.37 -4.21
N PRO A 52 -8.51 -16.98 -5.49
CA PRO A 52 -9.18 -15.72 -5.80
C PRO A 52 -10.58 -15.60 -5.17
N TYR A 53 -11.32 -16.71 -5.05
CA TYR A 53 -12.66 -16.72 -4.46
C TYR A 53 -12.62 -16.40 -2.96
N LEU A 54 -11.55 -16.78 -2.23
CA LEU A 54 -11.38 -16.38 -0.83
C LEU A 54 -11.35 -14.86 -0.63
N PHE A 55 -10.96 -14.10 -1.67
CA PHE A 55 -10.87 -12.64 -1.62
C PHE A 55 -12.06 -11.94 -2.30
N LEU A 56 -12.48 -12.43 -3.46
CA LEU A 56 -13.51 -11.80 -4.28
C LEU A 56 -14.93 -12.20 -3.87
N ASP A 57 -15.13 -13.48 -3.54
CA ASP A 57 -16.41 -14.07 -3.14
C ASP A 57 -16.23 -14.89 -1.85
N PRO A 58 -15.86 -14.25 -0.72
CA PRO A 58 -15.54 -14.95 0.51
C PRO A 58 -16.74 -15.75 1.03
N GLU A 59 -16.55 -17.06 1.09
CA GLU A 59 -17.53 -18.01 1.60
C GLU A 59 -17.24 -18.35 3.06
N TYR A 60 -18.25 -18.23 3.92
CA TYR A 60 -18.17 -18.59 5.33
C TYR A 60 -19.33 -19.53 5.67
N LEU A 61 -19.04 -20.69 6.27
CA LEU A 61 -20.06 -21.73 6.54
C LEU A 61 -20.89 -22.11 5.31
N ASN A 62 -20.26 -22.22 4.14
CA ASN A 62 -20.90 -22.50 2.84
C ASN A 62 -21.89 -21.43 2.35
N HIS A 63 -21.80 -20.21 2.89
CA HIS A 63 -22.62 -19.08 2.47
C HIS A 63 -21.79 -17.82 2.25
N VAL A 64 -22.03 -17.15 1.14
CA VAL A 64 -21.51 -15.81 0.87
C VAL A 64 -22.44 -14.81 1.55
N SER A 65 -21.92 -14.12 2.56
CA SER A 65 -22.70 -13.21 3.40
C SER A 65 -21.97 -11.89 3.61
N PHE A 66 -22.71 -10.86 4.05
CA PHE A 66 -22.11 -9.60 4.48
C PHE A 66 -21.03 -9.81 5.54
N THR A 67 -21.23 -10.76 6.46
CA THR A 67 -20.26 -11.06 7.52
C THR A 67 -18.94 -11.59 6.95
N SER A 68 -19.00 -12.41 5.89
CA SER A 68 -17.80 -12.90 5.19
C SER A 68 -16.99 -11.75 4.59
N PHE A 69 -17.67 -10.84 3.88
CA PHE A 69 -17.05 -9.62 3.33
C PHE A 69 -16.56 -8.67 4.43
N PHE A 70 -17.26 -8.57 5.56
CA PHE A 70 -16.85 -7.76 6.70
C PHE A 70 -15.52 -8.23 7.28
N TRP A 71 -15.35 -9.54 7.50
CA TRP A 71 -14.08 -10.10 7.97
C TRP A 71 -12.96 -9.91 6.96
N MET A 72 -13.21 -10.13 5.66
CA MET A 72 -12.22 -9.86 4.62
C MET A 72 -11.80 -8.39 4.58
N GLY A 73 -12.77 -7.48 4.69
CA GLY A 73 -12.53 -6.04 4.83
C GLY A 73 -11.68 -5.71 6.06
N LEU A 74 -12.04 -6.25 7.23
CA LEU A 74 -11.32 -6.02 8.48
C LEU A 74 -9.87 -6.52 8.40
N LEU A 75 -9.64 -7.71 7.86
CA LEU A 75 -8.30 -8.29 7.71
C LEU A 75 -7.46 -7.51 6.71
N SER A 76 -8.04 -7.10 5.57
CA SER A 76 -7.35 -6.28 4.58
C SER A 76 -7.00 -4.89 5.10
N ALA A 77 -7.90 -4.26 5.88
CA ALA A 77 -7.63 -3.02 6.58
C ALA A 77 -6.53 -3.19 7.64
N GLY A 78 -6.57 -4.27 8.43
CA GLY A 78 -5.52 -4.62 9.39
C GLY A 78 -4.15 -4.78 8.74
N PHE A 79 -4.09 -5.49 7.61
CA PHE A 79 -2.88 -5.63 6.81
C PHE A 79 -2.37 -4.26 6.30
N ALA A 80 -3.24 -3.43 5.74
CA ALA A 80 -2.86 -2.10 5.26
C ALA A 80 -2.39 -1.17 6.38
N MET A 81 -3.04 -1.21 7.55
CA MET A 81 -2.63 -0.46 8.73
C MET A 81 -1.25 -0.93 9.24
N ALA A 82 -1.06 -2.24 9.37
CA ALA A 82 0.22 -2.81 9.78
C ALA A 82 1.34 -2.40 8.82
N PHE A 83 1.10 -2.47 7.51
CA PHE A 83 2.03 -1.99 6.49
C PHE A 83 2.41 -0.52 6.69
N HIS A 84 1.42 0.38 6.84
CA HIS A 84 1.69 1.80 7.04
C HIS A 84 2.46 2.08 8.33
N ILE A 85 2.10 1.42 9.44
CA ILE A 85 2.79 1.57 10.72
C ILE A 85 4.25 1.09 10.61
N THR A 86 4.49 -0.08 10.00
CA THR A 86 5.85 -0.59 9.82
C THR A 86 6.69 0.33 8.92
N CYS A 87 6.12 0.84 7.82
CA CYS A 87 6.79 1.83 6.98
C CYS A 87 7.12 3.11 7.76
N TYR A 88 6.20 3.59 8.59
CA TYR A 88 6.44 4.75 9.45
C TYR A 88 7.55 4.49 10.47
N ILE A 89 7.60 3.32 11.11
CA ILE A 89 8.65 2.99 12.09
C ILE A 89 10.01 2.82 11.41
N SER A 90 10.04 2.10 10.27
CA SER A 90 11.27 1.79 9.53
C SER A 90 11.92 3.02 8.91
N ASP A 91 11.12 3.90 8.30
CA ASP A 91 11.60 5.05 7.54
C ASP A 91 11.36 6.40 8.21
N GLY A 92 10.53 6.47 9.25
CA GLY A 92 10.13 7.73 9.91
C GLY A 92 11.28 8.51 10.52
N HIS A 93 12.32 7.83 11.01
CA HIS A 93 13.51 8.50 11.54
C HIS A 93 14.24 9.34 10.48
N ARG A 94 14.21 8.93 9.20
CA ARG A 94 14.86 9.66 8.11
C ARG A 94 14.03 10.83 7.61
N PHE A 95 12.71 10.77 7.78
CA PHE A 95 11.79 11.86 7.47
C PHE A 95 11.39 12.59 8.75
N SER A 96 12.39 13.07 9.49
CA SER A 96 12.19 13.77 10.77
C SER A 96 11.17 14.91 10.66
N PHE A 97 11.02 15.53 9.48
CA PHE A 97 10.01 16.56 9.24
C PHE A 97 8.58 16.13 9.56
N VAL A 98 8.24 14.83 9.41
CA VAL A 98 6.90 14.28 9.70
C VAL A 98 6.62 14.20 11.20
N GLY A 99 7.66 14.08 12.04
CA GLY A 99 7.53 13.84 13.48
C GLY A 99 8.00 14.98 14.38
N THR A 100 8.86 15.88 13.91
CA THR A 100 9.51 16.90 14.76
C THR A 100 9.07 18.33 14.48
N LEU A 101 8.45 18.63 13.33
CA LEU A 101 7.95 19.98 13.04
C LEU A 101 6.48 20.15 13.45
N PRO A 102 6.11 21.26 14.11
CA PRO A 102 4.72 21.57 14.44
C PRO A 102 3.85 21.85 13.19
N ARG A 103 4.48 22.12 12.03
CA ARG A 103 3.81 22.31 10.73
C ARG A 103 4.63 21.68 9.59
N PRO A 104 4.56 20.35 9.39
CA PRO A 104 5.35 19.64 8.38
C PRO A 104 5.08 20.08 6.93
N PHE A 105 3.90 20.65 6.67
CA PHE A 105 3.47 21.11 5.34
C PHE A 105 3.01 22.57 5.33
N GLY A 106 3.36 23.34 6.36
CA GLY A 106 3.08 24.78 6.38
C GLY A 106 4.06 25.53 5.49
N ASN A 107 3.57 26.48 4.70
CA ASN A 107 4.44 27.49 4.10
C ASN A 107 5.12 28.26 5.23
N SER A 108 6.43 28.08 5.39
CA SER A 108 7.31 29.03 6.08
C SER A 108 7.47 30.28 5.23
#